data_AF-A0A7X7GLJ0-F1
#
_entry.id   AF-A0A7X7GLJ0-F1
#
_cell.length_a   1.000
_cell.length_b   1.000
_cell.length_c   1.000
_cell.angle_alpha   90.00
_cell.angle_beta   90.00
_cell.angle_gamma   90.00
#
_symmetry.space_group_name_H-M   'P 1'
#
loop_
_entity.id
_entity.type
_entity.pdbx_description
1 polymer ?
#
loop_
_entity_poly.entity_id
_entity_poly.type
_entity_poly.pdbx_seq_one_letter_code
_entity_poly.pdbx_strand_id
1 'polypeptide(L)'
;MSTSASDIATWMIDIINTERRVGQADMVDAIESKFGSEWIYVGDSGHPSVDRTVLKEFRKAHRGAVKWHREDLAWYVDDKPEAGADDKPETGADESSAAQ
;
A
#
# COMPACT_ATOMS: atom_id res chain seq x y z
N MET A 1 -14.76 -2.77 -18.58
CA MET A 1 -14.18 -1.53 -18.05
C MET A 1 -12.77 -1.86 -17.64
N SER A 2 -11.78 -1.11 -18.09
CA SER A 2 -10.37 -1.39 -17.78
C SER A 2 -10.06 -0.88 -16.39
N THR A 3 -9.78 -1.78 -15.45
CA THR A 3 -9.24 -1.41 -14.13
C THR A 3 -7.90 -0.70 -14.35
N SER A 4 -7.70 0.46 -13.72
CA SER A 4 -6.41 1.15 -13.75
C SER A 4 -5.73 1.14 -12.38
N ALA A 5 -4.42 1.39 -12.37
CA ALA A 5 -3.65 1.50 -11.13
C ALA A 5 -4.22 2.56 -10.17
N SER A 6 -4.77 3.65 -10.72
CA SER A 6 -5.39 4.73 -9.95
C SER A 6 -6.71 4.31 -9.30
N ASP A 7 -7.49 3.45 -9.96
CA ASP A 7 -8.74 2.91 -9.39
C ASP A 7 -8.44 2.03 -8.18
N ILE A 8 -7.44 1.15 -8.31
CA ILE A 8 -7.01 0.25 -7.22
C ILE A 8 -6.44 1.07 -6.07
N ALA A 9 -5.57 2.05 -6.37
CA ALA A 9 -5.01 2.95 -5.37
C ALA A 9 -6.09 3.69 -4.55
N THR A 10 -7.13 4.18 -5.22
CA THR A 10 -8.26 4.86 -4.56
C THR A 10 -9.02 3.88 -3.67
N TRP A 11 -9.26 2.66 -4.15
CA TRP A 11 -9.93 1.62 -3.37
C TRP A 11 -9.10 1.13 -2.17
N MET A 12 -7.76 1.04 -2.28
CA MET A 12 -6.89 0.70 -1.15
C MET A 12 -7.06 1.70 0.00
N ILE A 13 -7.15 3.01 -0.33
CA ILE A 13 -7.34 4.06 0.67
C ILE A 13 -8.71 3.92 1.37
N ASP A 14 -9.75 3.62 0.61
CA ASP A 14 -11.11 3.40 1.13
C ASP A 14 -11.15 2.25 2.15
N ILE A 15 -10.51 1.12 1.81
CA ILE A 15 -10.40 -0.02 2.74
C ILE A 15 -9.58 0.36 3.96
N ILE A 16 -8.42 0.99 3.81
CA ILE A 16 -7.58 1.33 4.96
C ILE A 16 -8.28 2.33 5.88
N ASN A 17 -9.07 3.26 5.34
CA ASN A 17 -9.90 4.16 6.13
C ASN A 17 -11.03 3.43 6.86
N THR A 18 -11.63 2.42 6.24
CA THR A 18 -12.72 1.62 6.81
C THR A 18 -12.22 0.67 7.89
N GLU A 19 -11.20 -0.12 7.58
CA GLU A 19 -10.61 -1.13 8.47
C GLU A 19 -9.65 -0.53 9.50
N ARG A 20 -9.25 0.73 9.32
CA ARG A 20 -8.29 1.49 10.14
C ARG A 20 -6.85 0.98 10.07
N ARG A 21 -6.68 -0.32 9.85
CA ARG A 21 -5.40 -1.03 9.75
C ARG A 21 -5.56 -2.24 8.82
N VAL A 22 -4.68 -2.38 7.84
CA VAL A 22 -4.73 -3.48 6.86
C VAL A 22 -3.33 -4.01 6.61
N GLY A 23 -3.16 -5.33 6.73
CA GLY A 23 -1.90 -6.01 6.41
C GLY A 23 -1.65 -6.06 4.90
N GLN A 24 -0.37 -6.19 4.51
CA GLN A 24 0.02 -6.36 3.12
C GLN A 24 -0.59 -7.61 2.50
N ALA A 25 -0.57 -8.72 3.23
CA ALA A 25 -1.11 -9.99 2.76
C ALA A 25 -2.62 -9.89 2.51
N ASP A 26 -3.38 -9.32 3.46
CA ASP A 26 -4.83 -9.10 3.31
C ASP A 26 -5.14 -8.19 2.12
N MET A 27 -4.37 -7.12 1.95
CA MET A 27 -4.56 -6.19 0.82
C MET A 27 -4.26 -6.86 -0.51
N VAL A 28 -3.21 -7.67 -0.58
CA VAL A 28 -2.83 -8.43 -1.78
C VAL A 28 -3.93 -9.42 -2.16
N ASP A 29 -4.41 -10.21 -1.20
CA ASP A 29 -5.50 -11.17 -1.41
C ASP A 29 -6.78 -10.46 -1.89
N ALA A 30 -7.11 -9.33 -1.26
CA ALA A 30 -8.28 -8.55 -1.64
C ALA A 30 -8.16 -7.93 -3.05
N ILE A 31 -6.97 -7.45 -3.44
CA ILE A 31 -6.71 -6.94 -4.80
C ILE A 31 -6.77 -8.07 -5.82
N GLU A 32 -6.13 -9.21 -5.53
CA GLU A 32 -6.12 -10.38 -6.41
C GLU A 32 -7.54 -10.90 -6.67
N SER A 33 -8.33 -11.02 -5.60
CA SER A 33 -9.72 -11.48 -5.67
C SER A 33 -10.65 -10.52 -6.42
N LYS A 34 -10.42 -9.20 -6.27
CA LYS A 34 -11.32 -8.18 -6.83
C LYS A 34 -10.94 -7.70 -8.24
N PHE A 35 -9.65 -7.51 -8.49
CA PHE A 35 -9.10 -6.91 -9.70
C PHE A 35 -8.27 -7.88 -10.54
N GLY A 36 -7.83 -8.99 -9.96
CA GLY A 36 -7.01 -10.00 -10.61
C GLY A 36 -5.54 -9.94 -10.20
N SER A 37 -4.86 -11.06 -10.39
CA SER A 37 -3.44 -11.24 -10.06
C SER A 37 -2.48 -10.43 -10.95
N GLU A 38 -2.97 -9.78 -12.01
CA GLU A 38 -2.16 -8.89 -12.86
C GLU A 38 -1.60 -7.67 -12.09
N TRP A 39 -2.24 -7.30 -10.98
CA TRP A 39 -1.85 -6.20 -10.09
C TRP A 39 -0.99 -6.67 -8.91
N ILE A 40 -0.67 -7.95 -8.86
CA ILE A 40 0.17 -8.56 -7.85
C ILE A 40 1.49 -8.96 -8.50
N TYR A 41 2.58 -8.59 -7.84
CA TYR A 41 3.92 -9.01 -8.21
C TYR A 41 4.49 -9.90 -7.12
N VAL A 42 5.02 -11.05 -7.52
CA VAL A 42 5.76 -11.95 -6.64
C VAL A 42 7.25 -11.73 -6.92
N GLY A 43 7.97 -11.24 -5.92
CA GLY A 43 9.43 -11.11 -6.01
C GLY A 43 10.15 -12.45 -5.85
N ASP A 44 11.47 -12.45 -6.06
CA ASP A 44 12.33 -13.64 -5.88
C ASP A 44 12.20 -14.31 -4.49
N SER A 45 11.85 -13.55 -3.46
CA SER A 45 11.60 -14.08 -2.12
C SER A 45 10.33 -14.93 -2.03
N GLY A 46 9.45 -14.91 -3.04
CA GLY A 46 8.17 -15.62 -3.04
C GLY A 46 7.03 -14.90 -2.30
N HIS A 47 7.27 -13.68 -1.81
CA HIS A 47 6.26 -12.90 -1.10
C HIS A 47 5.44 -12.07 -2.11
N PRO A 48 4.12 -12.27 -2.19
CA PRO A 48 3.28 -11.49 -3.10
C PRO A 48 3.12 -10.06 -2.57
N SER A 49 3.20 -9.09 -3.47
CA SER A 49 3.17 -7.66 -3.18
C SER A 49 2.34 -6.92 -4.22
N VAL A 50 1.78 -5.78 -3.83
CA VAL A 50 1.02 -4.93 -4.74
C VAL A 50 1.95 -4.34 -5.82
N ASP A 51 1.47 -4.27 -7.06
CA ASP A 51 2.24 -3.73 -8.17
C ASP A 51 2.74 -2.30 -7.91
N ARG A 52 3.95 -2.02 -8.41
CA ARG A 52 4.66 -0.76 -8.18
C ARG A 52 3.92 0.44 -8.78
N THR A 53 3.16 0.26 -9.86
CA THR A 53 2.37 1.33 -10.46
C THR A 53 1.20 1.72 -9.56
N VAL A 54 0.53 0.75 -8.94
CA VAL A 54 -0.53 0.97 -7.96
C VAL A 54 0.03 1.68 -6.73
N LEU A 55 1.16 1.21 -6.18
CA LEU A 55 1.79 1.84 -5.02
C LEU A 55 2.20 3.30 -5.30
N LYS A 56 2.62 3.60 -6.54
CA LYS A 56 2.95 4.96 -6.96
C LYS A 56 1.73 5.87 -6.99
N GLU A 57 0.61 5.42 -7.54
CA GLU A 57 -0.64 6.18 -7.55
C GLU A 57 -1.25 6.28 -6.14
N PHE A 58 -1.18 5.21 -5.35
CA PHE A 58 -1.58 5.17 -3.95
C PHE A 58 -0.87 6.25 -3.14
N ARG A 59 0.47 6.32 -3.24
CA ARG A 59 1.29 7.32 -2.54
C ARG A 59 0.91 8.76 -2.89
N LYS A 60 0.51 9.01 -4.13
CA LYS A 60 0.02 10.34 -4.58
C LYS A 60 -1.38 10.64 -4.06
N ALA A 61 -2.25 9.63 -4.02
CA ALA A 61 -3.65 9.78 -3.66
C ALA A 61 -3.83 10.03 -2.15
N HIS A 62 -3.12 9.29 -1.28
CA HIS A 62 -3.32 9.40 0.16
C HIS A 62 -2.62 10.61 0.80
N ARG A 63 -1.63 11.24 0.13
CA ARG A 63 -0.94 12.49 0.58
C ARG A 63 -0.48 12.50 2.05
N GLY A 64 -0.10 11.35 2.60
CA GLY A 64 0.32 11.21 4.00
C GLY A 64 -0.79 10.86 5.01
N ALA A 65 -2.05 10.72 4.58
CA ALA A 65 -3.14 10.28 5.46
C ALA A 65 -2.95 8.84 5.97
N VAL A 66 -2.42 7.96 5.11
CA VAL A 66 -2.07 6.58 5.44
C VAL A 66 -0.59 6.47 5.80
N LYS A 67 -0.31 5.79 6.91
CA LYS A 67 1.04 5.43 7.39
C LYS A 67 1.33 3.95 7.13
N TRP A 68 2.62 3.59 7.08
CA TRP A 68 3.09 2.22 6.89
C TRP A 68 3.89 1.76 8.12
N HIS A 69 3.55 0.58 8.65
CA HIS A 69 4.25 -0.08 9.74
C HIS A 69 5.15 -1.19 9.18
N ARG A 70 6.47 -1.04 9.28
CA ARG A 70 7.43 -2.00 8.67
C ARG A 70 7.46 -3.35 9.38
N GLU A 71 7.32 -3.38 10.70
CA GLU A 71 7.37 -4.63 11.47
C GLU A 71 6.14 -5.50 11.27
N ASP A 72 4.98 -4.87 11.11
CA ASP A 72 3.70 -5.56 10.90
C ASP A 72 3.33 -5.71 9.43
N LEU A 73 4.12 -5.10 8.53
CA LEU A 73 3.82 -5.01 7.10
C LEU A 73 2.37 -4.53 6.87
N ALA A 74 1.96 -3.48 7.59
CA ALA A 74 0.57 -3.04 7.61
C ALA A 74 0.45 -1.54 7.38
N TRP A 75 -0.57 -1.15 6.61
CA TRP A 75 -1.01 0.23 6.51
C TRP A 75 -1.99 0.56 7.62
N TYR A 76 -1.95 1.80 8.13
CA TYR A 76 -2.88 2.26 9.15
C TYR A 76 -3.15 3.76 9.04
N VAL A 77 -4.29 4.19 9.55
CA VAL A 77 -4.68 5.60 9.67
C VAL A 77 -4.79 5.98 11.15
N ASP A 78 -4.21 7.13 11.49
CA ASP A 78 -4.29 7.72 12.83
C ASP A 78 -5.69 8.30 13.04
N ASP A 79 -6.33 8.09 14.20
CA ASP A 79 -7.69 8.59 14.48
C ASP A 79 -7.71 10.08 14.78
N LYS A 80 -6.54 10.71 14.86
CA LYS A 80 -6.45 12.08 15.33
C LYS A 80 -7.09 13.03 14.30
N PRO A 81 -8.17 13.76 14.65
CA PRO A 81 -8.70 14.79 13.79
C PRO A 81 -7.61 15.85 13.60
N GLU A 82 -7.38 16.22 12.34
CA GLU A 82 -6.24 17.00 11.85
C GLU A 82 -5.81 18.17 12.76
N ALA A 83 -4.55 18.14 13.18
CA ALA A 83 -3.75 19.35 13.40
C ALA A 83 -2.26 18.96 13.39
N GLY A 84 -1.57 19.29 12.30
CA GLY A 84 -0.12 19.21 12.19
C GLY A 84 0.35 18.20 11.16
N ALA A 85 0.38 18.65 9.90
CA ALA A 85 1.27 18.10 8.90
C ALA A 85 2.71 18.39 9.33
N ASP A 86 3.31 17.48 10.10
CA ASP A 86 4.75 17.43 10.32
C ASP A 86 5.13 15.98 10.66
N ASP A 87 5.45 15.19 9.65
CA ASP A 87 6.54 14.22 9.76
C ASP A 87 7.05 13.86 8.36
N LYS A 88 8.27 14.34 8.11
CA LYS A 88 9.24 13.95 7.10
C LYS A 88 8.95 12.63 6.36
N PRO A 89 9.09 12.56 5.02
CA PRO A 89 9.13 11.27 4.34
C PRO A 89 10.45 10.59 4.69
N GLU A 90 10.48 9.80 5.77
CA GLU A 90 11.60 8.91 6.03
C GLU A 90 11.47 7.68 5.12
N THR A 91 11.99 7.90 3.91
CA THR A 91 12.70 7.00 3.01
C THR A 91 12.69 5.52 3.41
N GLY A 92 12.21 4.71 2.46
CA GLY A 92 12.41 3.26 2.46
C GLY A 92 11.94 2.58 1.17
N ALA A 93 11.91 3.29 0.05
CA ALA A 93 12.30 2.67 -1.20
C ALA A 93 13.81 2.98 -1.33
N ASP A 94 14.60 2.26 -0.55
CA ASP A 94 16.04 2.15 -0.80
C ASP A 94 16.25 0.75 -1.37
N GLU A 95 16.95 0.74 -2.50
CA GLU A 95 17.30 -0.38 -3.34
C GLU A 95 18.13 -1.43 -2.58
N SER A 96 18.05 -2.69 -3.01
CA SER A 96 19.09 -3.71 -2.82
C SER A 96 19.39 -4.18 -1.38
N SER A 97 19.03 -5.43 -1.07
CA SER A 97 20.01 -6.51 -0.87
C SER A 97 19.37 -7.74 -0.21
N ALA A 98 19.37 -8.84 -0.95
CA ALA A 98 19.78 -10.12 -0.39
C ALA A 98 20.56 -10.86 -1.49
N ALA A 99 21.78 -10.39 -1.73
CA ALA A 99 22.85 -11.27 -2.16
C ALA A 99 23.39 -11.97 -0.90
N GLN A 100 23.20 -13.29 -0.80
CA GLN A 100 24.23 -14.25 -0.40
C GLN A 100 23.93 -15.58 -1.09
#